data_AF-A0A929B262-F1
#
_entry.id   AF-A0A929B262-F1
#
_cell.length_a   1.000
_cell.length_b   1.000
_cell.length_c   1.000
_cell.angle_alpha   90.00
_cell.angle_beta   90.00
_cell.angle_gamma   90.00
#
_symmetry.space_group_name_H-M   'P 1'
#
loop_
_entity.id
_entity.type
_entity.pdbx_description
1 polymer ?
#
loop_
_entity_poly.entity_id
_entity_poly.type
_entity_poly.pdbx_seq_one_letter_code
_entity_poly.pdbx_strand_id
1 'polypeptide(L)' 'MKIAINILNLMSHPQWNSPTGWKNVLNNVRLLVQPNLLLWLIFPWLEVFPNSYLLLGLHNLIDSINQFPLLPLSG' A
#
# COMPACT_ATOMS: atom_id res chain seq x y z
N MET A 1 11.78 11.12 -12.04
CA MET A 1 12.58 10.20 -11.21
C MET A 1 11.70 9.00 -10.88
N LYS A 2 11.86 7.88 -11.58
CA LYS A 2 11.13 6.64 -11.26
C LYS A 2 11.84 5.99 -10.07
N ILE A 3 11.32 6.20 -8.87
CA ILE A 3 11.70 5.37 -7.73
C ILE A 3 10.98 4.03 -7.98
N ALA A 4 11.69 3.08 -8.57
CA ALA A 4 11.22 1.71 -8.66
C ALA A 4 11.32 1.09 -7.25
N ILE A 5 10.28 1.27 -6.44
CA ILE A 5 10.12 0.48 -5.22
C ILE A 5 9.78 -0.93 -5.69
N ASN A 6 10.75 -1.82 -5.52
CA ASN A 6 10.73 -3.19 -6.02
C ASN A 6 9.59 -3.98 -5.32
N ILE A 7 8.78 -4.70 -6.10
CA ILE A 7 7.65 -5.53 -5.64
C ILE A 7 8.05 -6.49 -4.50
N LEU A 8 9.32 -6.90 -4.46
CA LEU A 8 9.92 -7.72 -3.40
C LEU A 8 9.80 -7.10 -1.98
N ASN A 9 9.64 -5.78 -1.87
CA ASN A 9 9.65 -5.09 -0.57
C ASN A 9 8.29 -5.17 0.18
N LEU A 10 7.19 -5.42 -0.53
CA LEU A 10 5.86 -5.54 0.08
C LEU A 10 5.67 -6.90 0.75
N MET A 11 6.17 -7.97 0.13
CA MET A 11 6.11 -9.32 0.70
C MET A 11 7.08 -9.52 1.87
N SER A 12 8.11 -8.66 1.99
CA SER A 12 8.97 -8.59 3.18
C SER A 12 8.39 -7.78 4.33
N HIS A 13 7.19 -7.20 4.17
CA HIS A 13 6.54 -6.47 5.26
C HIS A 13 6.34 -7.42 6.46
N PRO A 14 6.67 -7.03 7.71
CA PRO A 14 6.61 -7.94 8.87
C PRO A 14 5.22 -8.51 9.15
N GLN A 15 4.17 -7.83 8.70
CA GLN A 15 2.79 -8.31 8.81
C GLN A 15 2.29 -9.02 7.56
N TRP A 16 3.09 -9.16 6.50
CA TRP A 16 2.70 -9.94 5.32
C TRP A 16 2.75 -11.42 5.65
N ASN A 17 1.63 -12.12 5.50
CA ASN A 17 1.55 -13.54 5.82
C ASN A 17 1.56 -14.38 4.54
N SER A 18 2.25 -15.52 4.58
CA SER A 18 2.13 -16.53 3.52
C SER A 18 0.65 -16.91 3.34
N PRO A 19 0.13 -17.00 2.10
CA PRO A 19 -1.31 -17.04 1.80
C PRO A 19 -2.00 -18.37 2.12
N THR A 20 -1.58 -19.11 3.14
CA THR A 20 -2.28 -20.31 3.60
C THR A 20 -3.45 -19.94 4.52
N GLY A 21 -4.66 -19.89 3.97
CA GLY A 21 -5.92 -19.70 4.72
C GLY A 21 -6.51 -18.28 4.65
N TRP A 22 -7.83 -18.18 4.78
CA TRP A 22 -8.60 -16.95 4.59
C TRP A 22 -8.17 -15.79 5.49
N LYS A 23 -7.77 -16.07 6.74
CA LYS A 23 -7.33 -15.04 7.69
C LYS A 23 -6.07 -14.32 7.22
N ASN A 24 -5.14 -15.06 6.61
CA ASN A 24 -3.90 -14.50 6.06
C ASN A 24 -4.18 -13.66 4.82
N VAL A 25 -5.11 -14.14 3.96
CA VAL A 25 -5.58 -13.36 2.81
C VAL A 25 -6.20 -12.04 3.26
N LEU A 26 -7.12 -12.04 4.23
CA LEU A 26 -7.72 -10.81 4.74
C LEU A 26 -6.70 -9.85 5.35
N ASN A 27 -5.71 -10.37 6.06
CA ASN A 27 -4.63 -9.54 6.60
C ASN A 27 -3.79 -8.89 5.49
N ASN A 28 -3.46 -9.62 4.42
CA ASN A 28 -2.70 -9.06 3.31
C ASN A 28 -3.55 -8.03 2.53
N VAL A 29 -4.84 -8.29 2.32
CA VAL A 29 -5.79 -7.33 1.73
C VAL A 29 -5.86 -6.05 2.57
N ARG A 30 -5.92 -6.18 3.91
CA ARG A 30 -5.86 -5.04 4.82
C ARG A 30 -4.61 -4.19 4.57
N LEU A 31 -3.43 -4.80 4.42
CA LEU A 31 -2.18 -4.07 4.18
C LEU A 31 -2.18 -3.31 2.84
N LEU A 32 -2.80 -3.87 1.80
CA LEU A 32 -2.90 -3.23 0.48
C LEU A 32 -3.89 -2.04 0.48
N VAL A 33 -5.00 -2.16 1.20
CA VAL A 33 -6.05 -1.12 1.25
C VAL A 33 -5.72 0.00 2.25
N GLN A 34 -5.00 -0.31 3.33
CA GLN A 34 -4.76 0.61 4.44
C GLN A 34 -4.11 1.96 4.03
N PRO A 35 -3.10 2.03 3.15
CA PRO A 35 -2.49 3.30 2.75
C PRO A 35 -3.44 4.24 2.02
N ASN A 36 -4.37 3.69 1.23
CA ASN A 36 -5.43 4.47 0.61
C ASN A 36 -6.37 5.03 1.69
N LEU A 37 -6.85 4.21 2.63
CA LEU A 37 -7.71 4.69 3.72
C LEU A 37 -7.04 5.79 4.55
N LEU A 38 -5.74 5.66 4.82
CA LEU A 38 -4.96 6.68 5.55
C LEU A 38 -4.88 8.00 4.79
N LEU A 39 -4.67 7.97 3.47
CA LEU A 39 -4.67 9.19 2.65
C LEU A 39 -6.01 9.92 2.77
N TRP A 40 -7.13 9.19 2.66
CA TRP A 40 -8.47 9.78 2.78
C TRP A 40 -8.73 10.37 4.17
N LEU A 41 -8.22 9.73 5.23
CA LEU A 41 -8.34 10.23 6.59
C LEU A 41 -7.51 11.51 6.83
N ILE A 42 -6.32 11.59 6.24
CA ILE A 42 -5.39 12.71 6.41
C ILE A 42 -5.76 13.90 5.51
N PHE A 43 -6.38 13.65 4.36
CA PHE A 43 -6.65 14.68 3.34
C PHE A 43 -7.33 15.95 3.89
N PRO A 44 -8.39 15.88 4.73
CA PRO A 44 -9.01 17.08 5.30
C PRO A 44 -8.07 17.89 6.21
N TRP A 45 -7.12 17.23 6.87
CA TRP A 45 -6.15 17.90 7.74
C TRP A 45 -5.08 18.64 6.96
N LEU A 46 -4.82 18.25 5.70
CA LEU A 46 -3.86 18.95 4.84
C LEU A 46 -4.35 20.35 4.44
N GLU A 47 -5.66 20.61 4.48
CA GLU A 47 -6.21 21.95 4.28
C GLU A 47 -5.85 22.89 5.45
N VAL A 48 -5.81 22.36 6.67
CA VAL A 48 -5.49 23.10 7.90
C VAL A 48 -3.98 23.14 8.15
N PHE A 49 -3.27 22.07 7.79
CA PHE A 49 -1.83 21.90 7.96
C PHE A 49 -1.19 21.44 6.64
N PRO A 50 -0.85 22.38 5.74
CA PRO A 50 -0.33 22.04 4.42
C PRO A 50 1.07 21.42 4.53
N ASN A 51 1.16 20.13 4.24
CA ASN A 51 2.42 19.38 4.17
C ASN A 51 2.48 18.54 2.89
N SER A 52 3.16 19.07 1.87
CA SER A 52 3.31 18.42 0.57
C SER A 52 4.18 17.16 0.61
N TYR A 53 5.12 17.07 1.55
CA TYR A 53 5.97 15.89 1.70
C TYR A 53 5.20 14.68 2.24
N LEU A 54 4.23 14.89 3.13
CA LEU A 54 3.35 13.83 3.63
C LEU A 54 2.49 13.26 2.51
N LEU A 55 1.89 14.13 1.69
CA LEU A 55 1.09 13.73 0.53
C LEU A 55 1.94 12.99 -0.51
N LEU A 56 3.14 13.49 -0.81
CA LEU A 56 4.08 12.85 -1.73
C LEU A 56 4.50 11.46 -1.24
N GLY A 57 4.80 11.32 0.05
CA GLY A 57 5.17 10.04 0.65
C GLY A 57 4.05 8.99 0.55
N LEU A 58 2.81 9.39 0.85
CA LEU A 58 1.64 8.51 0.75
C LEU A 58 1.33 8.11 -0.70
N HIS A 59 1.40 9.04 -1.65
CA HIS A 59 1.23 8.70 -3.06
C HIS A 59 2.27 7.69 -3.55
N ASN A 60 3.55 7.91 -3.22
CA ASN A 60 4.61 6.97 -3.60
C ASN A 60 4.39 5.57 -3.03
N LEU A 61 3.89 5.47 -1.79
CA LEU A 61 3.54 4.20 -1.16
C LEU A 61 2.38 3.49 -1.90
N ILE A 62 1.31 4.23 -2.21
CA ILE A 62 0.14 3.70 -2.93
C ILE A 62 0.54 3.22 -4.33
N ASP A 63 1.35 4.00 -5.05
CA ASP A 63 1.85 3.63 -6.38
C ASP A 63 2.69 2.35 -6.33
N SER A 64 3.49 2.18 -5.28
CA SER A 64 4.28 0.95 -5.07
C SER A 64 3.40 -0.27 -4.84
N ILE A 65 2.29 -0.09 -4.11
CA ILE A 65 1.29 -1.14 -3.86
C ILE A 65 0.52 -1.49 -5.14
N ASN A 66 0.14 -0.49 -5.92
CA ASN A 66 -0.61 -0.70 -7.17
C ASN A 66 0.24 -1.39 -8.26
N GLN A 67 1.57 -1.31 -8.16
CA GLN A 67 2.49 -2.07 -9.01
C GLN A 67 2.62 -3.54 -8.60
N PHE A 68 2.03 -3.95 -7.47
CA PHE A 68 1.98 -5.36 -7.10
C PHE A 68 1.19 -6.12 -8.17
N PRO A 69 1.79 -7.13 -8.82
CA PRO A 69 1.08 -7.91 -9.81
C PRO A 69 -0.09 -8.59 -9.10
N LEU A 70 -1.31 -8.17 -9.45
CA LEU A 70 -2.48 -9.01 -9.24
C LEU A 70 -2.10 -10.35 -9.87
N LEU A 71 -1.91 -11.38 -9.04
CA LEU A 71 -1.59 -12.74 -9.49
C LEU A 71 -2.36 -13.02 -10.78
N PRO A 72 -1.72 -13.46 -11.88
CA PRO A 72 -2.49 -13.96 -12.99
C PRO A 72 -3.33 -15.09 -12.42
N LEU A 73 -4.65 -14.93 -12.49
CA LEU A 73 -5.59 -16.02 -12.31
C LEU A 73 -5.39 -17.00 -13.48
N SER A 74 -4.26 -17.70 -13.50
CA SER A 74 -4.04 -18.82 -14.39
C SER A 74 -4.52 -20.09 -13.68
N GLY A 75 -5.70 -20.54 -14.12
CA GLY A 75 -6.16 -21.93 -14.23
C GLY A 75 -5.82 -22.90 -13.11
#